data_AF-A0A6V8Q0C0-F1
#
_entry.id   AF-A0A6V8Q0C0-F1
#
_cell.length_a   1.000
_cell.length_b   1.000
_cell.length_c   1.000
_cell.angle_alpha   90.00
_cell.angle_beta   90.00
_cell.angle_gamma   90.00
#
_symmetry.space_group_name_H-M   'P 1'
#
loop_
_entity.id
_entity.type
_entity.pdbx_description
1 polymer ?
#
loop_
_entity_poly.entity_id
_entity_poly.type
_entity_poly.pdbx_seq_one_letter_code
_entity_poly.pdbx_strand_id
1 'polypeptide(L)'
;MNQRLETLQFFGLITKFIMIAFSLVQSVIVIRLLSPQEYGFIGLVLAFAGIVGVYQHLGLGVGTLREVSLARDEQEASKIFFTSLSVRMLITLPLVFGLLLFSSYITNTIYHRPEILFGTRLVAFTILFNGIMEIVFNVLNGLQKFKQVFILQILNSAVSMLVVVPFVFFLKYDGYFIGSLITVILFLLIYVL
;
A
#
# COMPACT_ATOMS: atom_id res chain seq x y z
N MET A 1 -11.89 -6.02 -31.29
CA MET A 1 -10.92 -5.51 -30.29
C MET A 1 -11.59 -4.60 -29.24
N ASN A 2 -12.48 -3.68 -29.66
CA ASN A 2 -13.16 -2.73 -28.75
C ASN A 2 -14.03 -3.39 -27.67
N GLN A 3 -14.87 -4.37 -28.00
CA GLN A 3 -15.76 -5.03 -27.02
C GLN A 3 -15.04 -5.70 -25.83
N ARG A 4 -13.85 -6.28 -26.06
CA ARG A 4 -13.06 -6.92 -25.00
C ARG A 4 -12.45 -5.87 -24.05
N LEU A 5 -12.02 -4.73 -24.60
CA LEU A 5 -11.50 -3.60 -23.82
C LEU A 5 -12.62 -2.94 -23.01
N GLU A 6 -13.79 -2.72 -23.61
CA GLU A 6 -14.99 -2.20 -22.93
C GLU A 6 -15.38 -3.09 -21.75
N THR A 7 -15.42 -4.40 -21.94
CA THR A 7 -15.73 -5.37 -20.88
C THR A 7 -14.71 -5.30 -19.75
N LEU A 8 -13.41 -5.24 -20.06
CA LEU A 8 -12.34 -5.12 -19.06
C LEU A 8 -12.41 -3.79 -18.29
N GLN A 9 -12.69 -2.68 -18.97
CA GLN A 9 -12.87 -1.37 -18.34
C GLN A 9 -14.09 -1.37 -17.42
N PHE A 10 -15.20 -1.97 -17.84
CA PHE A 10 -16.40 -2.10 -17.04
C PHE A 10 -16.15 -2.93 -15.77
N PHE A 11 -15.50 -4.09 -15.88
CA PHE A 11 -15.11 -4.88 -14.72
C PHE A 11 -14.14 -4.11 -13.82
N GLY A 12 -13.14 -3.44 -14.39
CA GLY A 12 -12.22 -2.60 -13.62
C GLY A 12 -12.93 -1.47 -12.86
N LEU A 13 -13.97 -0.87 -13.45
CA LEU A 13 -14.81 0.12 -12.79
C LEU A 13 -15.57 -0.48 -11.61
N ILE A 14 -16.21 -1.64 -11.80
CA ILE A 14 -16.90 -2.37 -10.72
C ILE A 14 -15.93 -2.71 -9.59
N THR A 15 -14.74 -3.22 -9.92
CA THR A 15 -13.68 -3.50 -8.94
C THR A 15 -13.37 -2.27 -8.09
N LYS A 16 -13.18 -1.10 -8.72
CA LYS A 16 -12.92 0.16 -7.99
C LYS A 16 -14.08 0.55 -7.07
N PHE A 17 -15.32 0.41 -7.52
CA PHE A 17 -16.49 0.70 -6.66
C PHE A 17 -16.55 -0.22 -5.45
N ILE A 18 -16.29 -1.51 -5.62
CA ILE A 18 -16.24 -2.48 -4.51
C ILE A 18 -15.12 -2.11 -3.52
N MET A 19 -13.93 -1.77 -4.01
CA MET A 19 -12.82 -1.33 -3.16
C MET A 19 -13.18 -0.08 -2.36
N ILE A 20 -13.75 0.93 -3.02
CA ILE A 20 -14.19 2.17 -2.38
C ILE A 20 -15.25 1.87 -1.31
N ALA A 21 -16.20 0.98 -1.59
CA ALA A 21 -17.22 0.59 -0.61
C ALA A 21 -16.59 -0.02 0.65
N PHE A 22 -15.66 -0.97 0.50
CA PHE A 22 -14.93 -1.55 1.64
C PHE A 22 -14.14 -0.49 2.41
N SER A 23 -13.39 0.37 1.72
CA SER A 23 -12.60 1.43 2.37
C SER A 23 -13.47 2.46 3.09
N LEU A 24 -14.63 2.82 2.55
CA LEU A 24 -15.58 3.72 3.20
C LEU A 24 -16.17 3.08 4.45
N VAL A 25 -16.62 1.82 4.37
CA VAL A 25 -17.15 1.10 5.53
C VAL A 25 -16.08 0.98 6.63
N GLN A 26 -14.86 0.58 6.27
CA GLN A 26 -13.73 0.55 7.20
C GLN A 26 -13.49 1.92 7.85
N SER A 27 -13.45 3.00 7.06
CA SER A 27 -13.23 4.35 7.57
C SER A 27 -14.32 4.79 8.55
N VAL A 28 -15.60 4.55 8.22
CA VAL A 28 -16.74 4.86 9.09
C VAL A 28 -16.71 4.06 10.40
N ILE A 29 -16.26 2.80 10.36
CA ILE A 29 -16.12 2.00 11.58
C ILE A 29 -14.95 2.53 12.42
N VAL A 30 -13.78 2.75 11.81
CA VAL A 30 -12.57 3.22 12.50
C VAL A 30 -12.82 4.58 13.18
N ILE A 31 -13.45 5.54 12.50
CA ILE A 31 -13.73 6.86 13.09
C ILE A 31 -14.71 6.79 14.26
N ARG A 32 -15.60 5.80 14.31
CA ARG A 32 -16.53 5.58 15.44
C ARG A 32 -15.88 4.86 16.61
N LEU A 33 -14.86 4.04 16.36
CA LEU A 33 -14.14 3.29 17.39
C LEU A 33 -13.07 4.11 18.11
N LEU A 34 -12.57 5.16 17.46
CA LEU A 34 -11.52 6.04 17.95
C LEU A 34 -12.08 7.36 18.48
N SER A 35 -11.37 7.96 19.43
CA SER A 35 -11.59 9.36 19.80
C SER A 35 -11.15 10.31 18.67
N PRO A 36 -11.68 11.54 18.62
CA PRO A 36 -11.24 12.55 17.64
C PRO A 36 -9.72 12.80 17.68
N GLN A 37 -9.10 12.71 18.87
CA GLN A 37 -7.67 12.88 19.03
C GLN A 37 -6.87 11.74 18.41
N GLU A 38 -7.24 10.48 18.66
CA GLU A 38 -6.59 9.30 18.06
C GLU A 38 -6.73 9.27 16.53
N TYR A 39 -7.89 9.66 16.01
CA TYR A 39 -8.07 9.78 14.57
C TYR A 39 -7.22 10.92 13.98
N GLY A 40 -7.08 12.03 14.70
CA GLY A 40 -6.16 13.11 14.35
C GLY A 40 -4.71 12.62 14.29
N PHE A 41 -4.28 11.80 15.25
CA PHE A 41 -2.95 11.19 15.27
C PHE A 41 -2.68 10.32 14.05
N ILE A 42 -3.65 9.49 13.62
CA ILE A 42 -3.55 8.73 12.36
C ILE A 42 -3.31 9.69 11.19
N GLY A 43 -4.07 10.78 11.11
CA GLY A 43 -3.91 11.80 10.07
C GLY A 43 -2.50 12.40 10.00
N LEU A 44 -1.90 12.72 11.15
CA LEU A 44 -0.54 13.28 11.21
C LEU A 44 0.50 12.28 10.68
N VAL A 45 0.41 11.01 11.08
CA VAL A 45 1.32 9.96 10.61
C VAL A 45 1.14 9.72 9.10
N LEU A 46 -0.11 9.66 8.62
CA LEU A 46 -0.39 9.46 7.20
C LEU A 46 0.05 10.63 6.33
N ALA A 47 -0.01 11.87 6.82
CA ALA A 47 0.48 13.04 6.10
C ALA A 47 1.98 12.90 5.76
N PHE A 48 2.80 12.48 6.73
CA PHE A 48 4.20 12.19 6.48
C PHE A 48 4.43 10.98 5.60
N ALA A 49 3.66 9.91 5.83
CA ALA A 49 3.72 8.73 4.98
C ALA A 49 3.45 9.09 3.51
N GLY A 50 2.54 10.03 3.26
CA GLY A 50 2.25 10.58 1.93
C GLY A 50 3.45 11.27 1.30
N ILE A 51 4.16 12.12 2.05
CA ILE A 51 5.39 12.79 1.56
C ILE A 51 6.43 11.73 1.17
N VAL A 52 6.73 10.80 2.07
CA VAL A 52 7.72 9.73 1.83
C VAL A 52 7.28 8.83 0.66
N GLY A 53 5.99 8.52 0.58
CA GLY A 53 5.40 7.71 -0.50
C GLY A 53 5.58 8.36 -1.86
N VAL A 54 5.36 9.67 -2.01
CA VAL A 54 5.59 10.37 -3.29
C VAL A 54 7.03 10.19 -3.78
N TYR A 55 8.01 10.36 -2.88
CA TYR A 55 9.43 10.14 -3.21
C TYR A 55 9.76 8.67 -3.48
N GLN A 56 8.98 7.73 -2.97
CA GLN A 56 9.17 6.32 -3.24
C GLN A 56 8.79 5.94 -4.67
N HIS A 57 7.75 6.56 -5.23
CA HIS A 57 7.16 6.15 -6.51
C HIS A 57 8.04 6.46 -7.74
N LEU A 58 8.57 7.69 -7.86
CA LEU A 58 9.44 8.17 -8.96
C LEU A 58 9.08 7.67 -10.38
N GLY A 59 7.78 7.44 -10.67
CA GLY A 59 7.30 6.90 -11.95
C GLY A 59 7.65 5.42 -12.21
N LEU A 60 8.29 4.73 -11.25
CA LEU A 60 8.82 3.38 -11.42
C LEU A 60 7.71 2.36 -11.71
N GLY A 61 6.55 2.47 -11.06
CA GLY A 61 5.40 1.59 -11.34
C GLY A 61 4.93 1.65 -12.79
N VAL A 62 4.77 2.86 -13.34
CA VAL A 62 4.37 3.08 -14.74
C VAL A 62 5.46 2.59 -15.71
N GLY A 63 6.73 2.81 -15.38
CA GLY A 63 7.87 2.27 -16.14
C GLY A 63 7.86 0.75 -16.19
N THR A 64 7.71 0.09 -15.04
CA THR A 64 7.59 -1.38 -14.95
C THR A 64 6.43 -1.90 -15.77
N LEU A 65 5.25 -1.29 -15.65
CA LEU A 65 4.06 -1.66 -16.44
C LEU A 65 4.35 -1.63 -17.94
N ARG A 66 4.93 -0.52 -18.41
CA ARG A 66 5.25 -0.30 -19.83
C ARG A 66 6.25 -1.33 -20.33
N GLU A 67 7.39 -1.47 -19.66
CA GLU A 67 8.45 -2.37 -20.11
C GLU A 67 7.99 -3.84 -20.09
N VAL A 68 7.24 -4.26 -19.06
CA VAL A 68 6.69 -5.63 -19.01
C VAL A 68 5.69 -5.87 -20.13
N SER A 69 4.88 -4.88 -20.52
CA SER A 69 3.95 -5.03 -21.64
C SER A 69 4.63 -5.19 -23.01
N LEU A 70 5.91 -4.80 -23.11
CA LEU A 70 6.74 -4.92 -24.31
C LEU A 70 7.67 -6.14 -24.27
N ALA A 71 7.71 -6.88 -23.17
CA ALA A 71 8.55 -8.05 -23.01
C ALA A 71 8.19 -9.16 -24.01
N ARG A 72 9.21 -9.77 -24.62
CA ARG A 72 9.07 -10.80 -25.66
C ARG A 72 8.74 -12.17 -25.08
N ASP A 73 9.24 -12.44 -23.89
CA ASP A 73 9.09 -13.71 -23.19
C ASP A 73 9.08 -13.51 -21.67
N GLU A 74 8.84 -14.61 -20.95
CA GLU A 74 8.81 -14.60 -19.48
C GLU A 74 10.17 -14.28 -18.84
N GLN A 75 11.28 -14.57 -19.54
CA GLN A 75 12.62 -14.30 -19.02
C GLN A 75 12.91 -12.81 -19.02
N GLU A 76 12.53 -12.10 -20.09
CA GLU A 76 12.61 -10.65 -20.19
C GLU A 76 11.71 -9.97 -19.16
N ALA A 77 10.46 -10.44 -18.99
CA ALA A 77 9.56 -9.92 -17.96
C ALA A 77 10.12 -10.12 -16.53
N SER A 78 10.73 -11.27 -16.26
CA SER A 78 11.39 -11.58 -14.98
C SER A 78 12.59 -10.65 -14.74
N LYS A 79 13.41 -10.42 -15.77
CA LYS A 79 14.52 -9.46 -15.70
C LYS A 79 14.03 -8.06 -15.37
N ILE A 80 12.98 -7.58 -16.04
CA ILE A 80 12.37 -6.27 -15.78
C ILE A 80 11.83 -6.19 -14.34
N PHE A 81 11.20 -7.26 -13.83
CA PHE A 81 10.75 -7.35 -12.44
C PHE A 81 11.92 -7.17 -11.47
N PHE A 82 12.99 -7.96 -11.59
CA PHE A 82 14.14 -7.89 -10.67
C PHE A 82 14.87 -6.54 -10.76
N THR A 83 15.01 -5.97 -11.96
CA THR A 83 15.58 -4.63 -12.13
C THR A 83 14.71 -3.57 -11.47
N SER A 84 13.40 -3.58 -11.73
CA SER A 84 12.45 -2.63 -11.13
C SER A 84 12.41 -2.74 -9.61
N LEU A 85 12.40 -3.96 -9.08
CA LEU A 85 12.44 -4.22 -7.65
C LEU A 85 13.76 -3.73 -7.03
N SER A 86 14.89 -3.94 -7.70
CA SER A 86 16.19 -3.47 -7.20
C SER A 86 16.23 -1.94 -7.11
N VAL A 87 15.79 -1.25 -8.16
CA VAL A 87 15.66 0.22 -8.17
C VAL A 87 14.69 0.69 -7.08
N ARG A 88 13.56 0.01 -6.91
CA ARG A 88 12.59 0.31 -5.84
C ARG A 88 13.24 0.23 -4.47
N MET A 89 14.02 -0.82 -4.20
CA MET A 89 14.66 -1.02 -2.91
C MET A 89 15.78 -0.01 -2.66
N LEU A 90 16.53 0.37 -3.70
CA LEU A 90 17.56 1.42 -3.62
C LEU A 90 16.97 2.79 -3.22
N ILE A 91 15.74 3.09 -3.65
CA ILE A 91 15.04 4.34 -3.28
C ILE A 91 14.35 4.19 -1.91
N THR A 92 13.65 3.07 -1.70
CA THR A 92 12.77 2.89 -0.54
C THR A 92 13.56 2.67 0.74
N LEU A 93 14.66 1.90 0.72
CA LEU A 93 15.41 1.58 1.93
C LEU A 93 16.01 2.82 2.62
N PRO A 94 16.68 3.76 1.91
CA PRO A 94 17.14 5.00 2.52
C PRO A 94 16.01 5.85 3.10
N LEU A 95 14.86 5.92 2.42
CA LEU A 95 13.69 6.66 2.91
C LEU A 95 13.12 6.05 4.20
N VAL A 96 12.97 4.72 4.24
CA VAL A 96 12.47 4.00 5.40
C VAL A 96 13.46 4.12 6.57
N PHE A 97 14.76 3.92 6.31
CA PHE A 97 15.80 4.06 7.33
C PHE A 97 15.88 5.49 7.87
N GLY A 98 15.82 6.49 6.99
CA GLY A 98 15.75 7.90 7.37
C GLY A 98 14.52 8.18 8.24
N LEU A 99 13.35 7.71 7.83
CA LEU A 99 12.12 7.90 8.61
C LEU A 99 12.22 7.24 9.99
N LEU A 100 12.79 6.04 10.10
CA LEU A 100 13.01 5.36 11.37
C LEU A 100 13.98 6.12 12.27
N LEU A 101 15.11 6.57 11.73
CA LEU A 101 16.14 7.32 12.45
C LEU A 101 15.62 8.66 12.96
N PHE A 102 14.89 9.40 12.11
CA PHE A 102 14.37 10.73 12.44
C PHE A 102 12.97 10.69 13.10
N SER A 103 12.34 9.52 13.25
CA SER A 103 10.99 9.39 13.82
C SER A 103 10.84 10.07 15.18
N SER A 104 11.81 9.91 16.09
CA SER A 104 11.79 10.54 17.41
C SER A 104 11.86 12.07 17.31
N TYR A 105 12.73 12.60 16.46
CA TYR A 105 12.86 14.04 16.26
C TYR A 105 11.60 14.64 15.63
N ILE A 106 11.05 13.97 14.62
CA ILE A 106 9.83 14.40 13.93
C ILE A 106 8.65 14.47 14.91
N THR A 107 8.44 13.41 15.67
CA THR A 107 7.28 13.31 16.57
C THR A 107 7.39 14.21 17.79
N ASN A 108 8.57 14.29 18.43
CA ASN A 108 8.77 15.08 19.64
C ASN A 108 8.98 16.57 19.36
N THR A 109 9.75 16.93 18.34
CA THR A 109 10.20 18.31 18.11
C THR A 109 9.35 19.03 17.08
N ILE A 110 8.93 18.37 16.00
CA ILE A 110 8.14 19.02 14.95
C ILE A 110 6.66 19.01 15.34
N TYR A 111 6.13 17.82 15.70
CA TYR A 111 4.70 17.67 15.98
C TYR A 111 4.35 17.88 17.45
N HIS A 112 5.34 17.89 18.35
CA HIS A 112 5.11 18.01 19.80
C HIS A 112 4.12 16.95 20.31
N ARG A 113 4.18 15.75 19.73
CA ARG A 113 3.28 14.62 19.99
C ARG A 113 4.08 13.30 20.04
N PRO A 114 4.67 12.94 21.19
CA PRO A 114 5.38 11.65 21.34
C PRO A 114 4.48 10.44 21.06
N GLU A 115 3.16 10.58 21.20
CA GLU A 115 2.16 9.53 21.02
C GLU A 115 2.17 8.95 19.60
N ILE A 116 2.56 9.76 18.61
CA ILE A 116 2.60 9.29 17.21
C ILE A 116 3.88 8.54 16.84
N LEU A 117 4.85 8.40 17.75
CA LEU A 117 6.14 7.75 17.48
C LEU A 117 5.97 6.32 17.00
N PHE A 118 5.11 5.55 17.68
CA PHE A 118 4.89 4.14 17.36
C PHE A 118 4.27 3.98 15.95
N GLY A 119 3.18 4.71 15.67
CA GLY A 119 2.55 4.72 14.35
C GLY A 119 3.51 5.16 13.24
N THR A 120 4.34 6.18 13.48
CA THR A 120 5.35 6.67 12.52
C THR A 120 6.35 5.57 12.15
N ARG A 121 6.83 4.81 13.13
CA ARG A 121 7.75 3.70 12.89
C ARG A 121 7.08 2.56 12.12
N LEU A 122 5.85 2.19 12.47
CA LEU A 122 5.11 1.15 11.76
C LEU A 122 4.77 1.54 10.31
N VAL A 123 4.45 2.81 10.07
CA VAL A 123 4.19 3.31 8.72
C VAL A 123 5.45 3.21 7.85
N ALA A 124 6.65 3.40 8.40
CA ALA A 124 7.90 3.23 7.67
C ALA A 124 8.05 1.80 7.13
N PHE A 125 7.72 0.78 7.94
CA PHE A 125 7.70 -0.61 7.47
C PHE A 125 6.57 -0.85 6.45
N THR A 126 5.42 -0.24 6.64
CA THR A 126 4.29 -0.36 5.70
C THR A 126 4.66 0.17 4.31
N ILE A 127 5.39 1.29 4.25
CA ILE A 127 5.94 1.88 3.01
C ILE A 127 6.89 0.90 2.29
N LEU A 128 7.75 0.21 3.04
CA LEU A 128 8.67 -0.78 2.47
C LEU A 128 7.91 -1.86 1.69
N PHE A 129 6.94 -2.50 2.33
CA PHE A 129 6.23 -3.62 1.74
C PHE A 129 5.27 -3.17 0.62
N ASN A 130 4.63 -2.02 0.76
CA ASN A 130 3.81 -1.44 -0.30
C ASN A 130 4.61 -1.16 -1.58
N GLY A 131 5.87 -0.74 -1.45
CA GLY A 131 6.76 -0.53 -2.60
C GLY A 131 6.98 -1.80 -3.40
N ILE A 132 7.15 -2.94 -2.73
CA ILE A 132 7.33 -4.25 -3.37
C ILE A 132 6.02 -4.66 -4.06
N MET A 133 4.89 -4.55 -3.36
CA MET A 133 3.58 -4.87 -3.92
C MET A 133 3.26 -4.06 -5.17
N GLU A 134 3.58 -2.78 -5.17
CA GLU A 134 3.33 -1.92 -6.32
C GLU A 134 4.08 -2.43 -7.57
N ILE A 135 5.32 -2.90 -7.42
CA ILE A 135 6.06 -3.49 -8.53
C ILE A 135 5.37 -4.77 -9.01
N VAL A 136 5.02 -5.69 -8.11
CA VAL A 136 4.30 -6.93 -8.47
C VAL A 136 2.98 -6.62 -9.19
N PHE A 137 2.21 -5.68 -8.65
CA PHE A 137 0.94 -5.23 -9.23
C PHE A 137 1.14 -4.72 -10.66
N ASN A 138 2.15 -3.87 -10.90
CA ASN A 138 2.43 -3.34 -12.24
C ASN A 138 2.94 -4.40 -13.21
N VAL A 139 3.71 -5.39 -12.75
CA VAL A 139 4.09 -6.56 -13.56
C VAL A 139 2.85 -7.35 -13.98
N LEU A 140 1.94 -7.69 -13.06
CA LEU A 140 0.71 -8.44 -13.40
C LEU A 140 -0.18 -7.68 -14.39
N ASN A 141 -0.26 -6.36 -14.25
CA ASN A 141 -0.97 -5.52 -15.23
C ASN A 141 -0.27 -5.49 -16.59
N GLY A 142 1.07 -5.43 -16.63
CA GLY A 142 1.86 -5.43 -17.86
C GLY A 142 1.72 -6.75 -18.62
N LEU A 143 1.65 -7.86 -17.88
CA LEU A 143 1.34 -9.20 -18.39
C LEU A 143 -0.15 -9.40 -18.75
N GLN A 144 -0.98 -8.35 -18.64
CA GLN A 144 -2.41 -8.38 -18.94
C GLN A 144 -3.20 -9.41 -18.10
N LYS A 145 -2.72 -9.77 -16.91
CA LYS A 145 -3.39 -10.68 -15.96
C LYS A 145 -4.51 -9.96 -15.18
N PHE A 146 -5.37 -9.22 -15.89
CA PHE A 146 -6.36 -8.30 -15.31
C PHE A 146 -7.33 -8.98 -14.34
N LYS A 147 -7.78 -10.21 -14.64
CA LYS A 147 -8.68 -10.96 -13.74
C LYS A 147 -8.02 -11.20 -12.38
N GLN A 148 -6.75 -11.59 -12.36
CA GLN A 148 -6.00 -11.79 -11.12
C GLN A 148 -5.84 -10.48 -10.37
N VAL A 149 -5.46 -9.41 -11.08
CA VAL A 149 -5.34 -8.06 -10.54
C VAL A 149 -6.64 -7.55 -9.90
N PHE A 150 -7.79 -7.80 -10.51
CA PHE A 150 -9.10 -7.39 -9.97
C PHE A 150 -9.46 -8.18 -8.71
N ILE A 151 -9.25 -9.50 -8.72
CA ILE A 151 -9.50 -10.36 -7.56
C ILE A 151 -8.61 -9.93 -6.38
N LEU A 152 -7.31 -9.74 -6.62
CA LEU A 152 -6.35 -9.37 -5.58
C LEU A 152 -6.66 -8.00 -4.97
N GLN A 153 -7.14 -7.04 -5.76
CA GLN A 153 -7.59 -5.74 -5.26
C GLN A 153 -8.80 -5.85 -4.34
N ILE A 154 -9.83 -6.60 -4.74
CA ILE A 154 -11.04 -6.81 -3.92
C ILE A 154 -10.67 -7.54 -2.63
N LEU A 155 -9.89 -8.61 -2.72
CA LEU A 155 -9.42 -9.34 -1.56
C LEU A 155 -8.59 -8.45 -0.64
N ASN A 156 -7.72 -7.59 -1.17
CA ASN A 156 -6.91 -6.68 -0.36
C ASN A 156 -7.78 -5.71 0.43
N SER A 157 -8.76 -5.08 -0.21
CA SER A 157 -9.69 -4.18 0.50
C SER A 157 -10.52 -4.92 1.54
N ALA A 158 -11.02 -6.12 1.24
CA ALA A 158 -11.81 -6.92 2.16
C ALA A 158 -10.99 -7.39 3.38
N VAL A 159 -9.81 -7.96 3.14
CA VAL A 159 -8.90 -8.42 4.21
C VAL A 159 -8.38 -7.24 5.03
N SER A 160 -8.06 -6.11 4.40
CA SER A 160 -7.66 -4.90 5.13
C SER A 160 -8.74 -4.48 6.12
N MET A 161 -10.00 -4.43 5.70
CA MET A 161 -11.11 -4.13 6.60
C MET A 161 -11.24 -5.18 7.72
N LEU A 162 -11.20 -6.47 7.38
CA LEU A 162 -11.36 -7.58 8.33
C LEU A 162 -10.21 -7.68 9.34
N VAL A 163 -9.00 -7.21 9.00
CA VAL A 163 -7.84 -7.21 9.89
C VAL A 163 -7.77 -5.90 10.67
N VAL A 164 -7.86 -4.75 10.01
CA VAL A 164 -7.68 -3.45 10.67
C VAL A 164 -8.79 -3.18 11.68
N VAL A 165 -10.05 -3.50 11.38
CA VAL A 165 -11.17 -3.20 12.28
C VAL A 165 -11.05 -3.90 13.64
N PRO A 166 -10.82 -5.22 13.73
CA PRO A 166 -10.59 -5.87 15.03
C PRO A 166 -9.38 -5.31 15.78
N PHE A 167 -8.27 -5.05 15.08
CA PHE A 167 -7.10 -4.48 15.75
C PHE A 167 -7.38 -3.07 16.31
N VAL A 168 -8.11 -2.23 15.58
CA VAL A 168 -8.57 -0.92 16.08
C VAL A 168 -9.54 -1.08 17.26
N PHE A 169 -10.40 -2.10 17.25
CA PHE A 169 -11.32 -2.37 18.35
C PHE A 169 -10.58 -2.65 19.67
N PHE A 170 -9.53 -3.48 19.63
CA PHE A 170 -8.78 -3.89 20.82
C PHE A 170 -7.64 -2.94 21.21
N LEU A 171 -6.90 -2.40 20.23
CA LEU A 171 -5.66 -1.64 20.44
C LEU A 171 -5.78 -0.16 20.03
N LYS A 172 -6.99 0.28 19.64
CA LYS A 172 -7.27 1.68 19.27
C LYS A 172 -6.31 2.22 18.20
N TYR A 173 -5.67 3.36 18.47
CA TYR A 173 -4.74 4.04 17.58
C TYR A 173 -3.61 3.10 17.10
N ASP A 174 -2.96 2.38 18.00
CA ASP A 174 -1.85 1.48 17.66
C ASP A 174 -2.35 0.32 16.77
N GLY A 175 -3.58 -0.13 17.03
CA GLY A 175 -4.27 -1.15 16.26
C GLY A 175 -4.41 -0.82 14.77
N TYR A 176 -4.61 0.45 14.43
CA TYR A 176 -4.70 0.86 13.02
C TYR A 176 -3.41 0.54 12.25
N PHE A 177 -2.26 0.91 12.82
CA PHE A 177 -0.96 0.71 12.18
C PHE A 177 -0.50 -0.74 12.23
N ILE A 178 -0.74 -1.44 13.33
CA ILE A 178 -0.44 -2.87 13.44
C ILE A 178 -1.28 -3.66 12.43
N GLY A 179 -2.59 -3.42 12.38
CA GLY A 179 -3.50 -4.08 11.43
C GLY A 179 -3.13 -3.78 9.98
N SER A 180 -2.74 -2.53 9.68
CA SER A 180 -2.29 -2.14 8.34
C SER A 180 -1.02 -2.87 7.92
N LEU A 181 -0.02 -2.94 8.81
CA LEU A 181 1.22 -3.65 8.56
C LEU A 181 0.99 -5.15 8.36
N ILE A 182 0.19 -5.78 9.21
CA ILE A 182 -0.17 -7.19 9.09
C ILE A 182 -0.87 -7.46 7.75
N THR A 183 -1.82 -6.61 7.36
CA THR A 183 -2.52 -6.74 6.07
C THR A 183 -1.53 -6.76 4.91
N VAL A 184 -0.59 -5.81 4.89
CA VAL A 184 0.40 -5.71 3.82
C VAL A 184 1.35 -6.92 3.84
N ILE A 185 1.78 -7.40 5.01
CA ILE A 185 2.62 -8.61 5.09
C ILE A 185 1.85 -9.83 4.56
N LEU A 186 0.59 -10.02 4.98
CA LEU A 186 -0.26 -11.12 4.53
C LEU A 186 -0.45 -11.09 3.01
N PHE A 187 -0.74 -9.93 2.45
CA PHE A 187 -0.90 -9.81 1.01
C PHE A 187 0.41 -10.06 0.26
N LEU A 188 1.56 -9.68 0.83
CA LEU A 188 2.83 -9.88 0.14
C LEU A 188 3.09 -11.37 -0.02
N LEU A 189 2.76 -12.16 1.00
CA LEU A 189 2.83 -13.61 0.94
C LEU A 189 1.89 -14.18 -0.13
N ILE A 190 0.66 -13.68 -0.23
CA ILE A 190 -0.31 -14.09 -1.26
C ILE A 190 0.19 -13.76 -2.68
N TYR A 191 0.89 -12.64 -2.87
CA TYR A 191 1.43 -12.24 -4.17
C TYR A 191 2.66 -13.05 -4.60
N VAL A 192 3.38 -13.65 -3.66
CA VAL A 192 4.60 -14.43 -3.90
C VAL A 192 4.31 -15.93 -4.12
N LEU A 193 3.17 -16.42 -3.62
CA LEU A 193 2.67 -17.79 -3.80
C LEU A 193 1.92 -17.97 -5.13
#